data_AF-A0A1G8CDQ5-F1
#
_entry.id   AF-A0A1G8CDQ5-F1
#
_cell.length_a   1.000
_cell.length_b   1.000
_cell.length_c   1.000
_cell.angle_alpha   90.00
_cell.angle_beta   90.00
_cell.angle_gamma   90.00
#
_symmetry.space_group_name_H-M   'P 1'
#
loop_
_entity.id
_entity.type
_entity.pdbx_description
1 polymer ?
#
loop_
_entity_poly.entity_id
_entity_poly.type
_entity_poly.pdbx_seq_one_letter_code
_entity_poly.pdbx_strand_id
1 'polypeptide(L)' 'MKKKRKQIIFILIILFTPFNIQAYKDGGTATYTAFSYKLIVWNQLDDSPDGYKTGTEIYFLPNNFHNLDYYTK' A
#
# COMPACT_ATOMS: atom_id res chain seq x y z
N MET A 1 -13.57 22.05 -23.55
CA MET A 1 -12.52 21.01 -23.36
C MET A 1 -11.67 21.21 -22.10
N LYS A 2 -11.19 22.43 -21.78
CA LYS A 2 -10.27 22.68 -20.62
C LYS A 2 -10.85 22.31 -19.23
N LYS A 3 -12.14 22.54 -18.96
CA LYS A 3 -12.79 22.17 -17.69
C LYS A 3 -12.84 20.65 -17.45
N LYS A 4 -13.21 19.87 -18.48
CA LYS A 4 -13.25 18.39 -18.41
C LYS A 4 -11.86 17.80 -18.15
N ARG A 5 -10.81 18.38 -18.76
CA ARG A 5 -9.41 17.97 -18.50
C ARG A 5 -9.01 18.16 -17.04
N LYS A 6 -9.39 19.28 -16.40
CA LYS A 6 -9.12 19.51 -14.97
C LYS A 6 -9.82 18.50 -14.07
N GLN A 7 -11.07 18.16 -14.39
CA GLN A 7 -11.83 17.14 -13.64
C GLN A 7 -11.16 15.76 -13.74
N ILE A 8 -10.72 15.35 -14.94
CA ILE A 8 -10.01 14.08 -15.14
C ILE A 8 -8.72 14.06 -14.32
N ILE A 9 -7.92 15.13 -14.36
CA ILE A 9 -6.69 15.22 -13.57
C ILE A 9 -6.99 15.11 -12.07
N PHE A 10 -8.03 15.77 -11.59
CA PHE A 10 -8.44 15.70 -10.19
C PHE A 10 -8.84 14.28 -9.76
N ILE A 11 -9.60 13.58 -10.59
CA ILE A 11 -9.98 12.18 -10.36
C ILE A 11 -8.74 11.28 -10.32
N LEU A 12 -7.79 11.47 -11.24
CA LEU A 12 -6.55 10.70 -11.25
C LEU A 12 -5.74 10.92 -9.97
N ILE A 13 -5.65 12.16 -9.46
CA ILE A 13 -4.96 12.45 -8.20
C ILE A 13 -5.61 11.68 -7.05
N ILE A 14 -6.94 11.73 -6.91
CA ILE A 14 -7.64 10.98 -5.86
C ILE A 14 -7.39 9.48 -5.99
N LEU A 15 -7.36 8.96 -7.22
CA LEU A 15 -7.23 7.52 -7.45
C LEU A 15 -5.83 6.98 -7.08
N PHE A 16 -4.78 7.76 -7.33
CA PHE A 16 -3.39 7.31 -7.22
C PHE A 16 -2.65 7.85 -5.97
N THR A 17 -3.14 8.90 -5.33
CA THR A 17 -2.53 9.39 -4.08
C THR A 17 -2.91 8.48 -2.91
N PRO A 18 -1.94 7.97 -2.13
CA PRO A 18 -2.25 7.23 -0.91
C PRO A 18 -3.00 8.13 0.07
N PHE A 19 -4.18 7.69 0.51
CA PHE A 19 -4.98 8.41 1.50
C PHE A 19 -4.80 7.85 2.91
N ASN A 20 -4.26 6.62 3.03
CA ASN A 20 -3.95 6.01 4.31
C ASN A 20 -2.50 5.53 4.31
N ILE A 21 -1.73 5.99 5.29
CA ILE A 21 -0.35 5.60 5.53
C ILE A 21 -0.27 5.10 6.96
N GLN A 22 0.15 3.85 7.15
CA GLN A 22 0.25 3.23 8.46
C GLN A 22 1.63 2.61 8.63
N ALA A 23 2.32 2.98 9.70
CA ALA A 23 3.56 2.34 10.14
C ALA A 23 3.26 1.39 11.29
N TYR A 24 3.89 0.22 11.27
CA TYR A 24 3.69 -0.84 12.25
C TYR A 24 4.87 -0.90 13.22
N LYS A 25 4.63 -1.42 14.42
CA LYS A 25 5.61 -1.51 15.52
C LYS A 25 6.42 -2.82 15.48
N ASP A 26 6.56 -3.40 14.30
CA ASP A 26 7.10 -4.75 14.04
C ASP A 26 8.54 -4.75 13.51
N GLY A 27 9.20 -3.59 13.51
CA GLY A 27 10.54 -3.41 12.96
C GLY A 27 10.59 -2.37 11.84
N GLY A 28 9.45 -1.88 11.36
CA GLY A 28 9.38 -0.79 10.40
C GLY A 28 8.54 -1.09 9.16
N THR A 29 7.65 -2.07 9.21
CA THR A 29 6.70 -2.30 8.13
C THR A 29 5.82 -1.07 7.94
N ALA A 30 5.55 -0.69 6.70
CA ALA A 30 4.68 0.43 6.35
C ALA A 30 3.73 0.06 5.22
N THR A 31 2.48 0.50 5.32
CA THR A 31 1.49 0.35 4.26
C THR A 31 1.05 1.71 3.74
N TYR A 32 0.95 1.81 2.41
CA TYR A 32 0.45 2.97 1.69
C TYR A 32 -0.76 2.54 0.86
N THR A 33 -1.94 2.99 1.26
CA THR A 33 -3.20 2.61 0.61
C THR A 33 -3.75 3.77 -0.20
N ALA A 34 -3.88 3.56 -1.50
CA ALA A 34 -4.61 4.40 -2.43
C ALA A 34 -5.89 3.68 -2.87
N PHE A 35 -6.75 4.35 -3.64
CA PHE A 35 -7.97 3.73 -4.14
C PHE A 35 -7.69 2.61 -5.15
N SER A 36 -6.62 2.73 -5.95
CA SER A 36 -6.28 1.75 -6.99
C SER A 36 -5.24 0.71 -6.57
N TYR A 37 -4.45 0.98 -5.53
CA TYR A 37 -3.40 0.08 -5.07
C TYR A 37 -3.13 0.18 -3.57
N LYS A 38 -2.49 -0.85 -3.02
CA LYS A 38 -1.84 -0.85 -1.72
C LYS A 38 -0.39 -1.26 -1.91
N LEU A 39 0.51 -0.48 -1.34
CA LEU A 39 1.93 -0.79 -1.30
C LEU A 39 2.29 -1.16 0.14
N ILE A 40 2.91 -2.32 0.32
CA ILE A 40 3.39 -2.80 1.62
C ILE A 40 4.91 -2.87 1.54
N VAL A 41 5.58 -2.07 2.36
CA VAL A 41 7.02 -2.16 2.57
C VAL A 41 7.23 -3.01 3.82
N TRP A 42 7.68 -4.24 3.64
CA TRP A 42 7.97 -5.15 4.73
C TRP A 42 9.31 -4.84 5.34
N ASN A 43 9.33 -4.71 6.66
CA ASN A 43 10.56 -4.69 7.44
C ASN A 43 10.25 -5.31 8.81
N GLN A 44 10.06 -6.63 8.81
CA GLN A 44 9.64 -7.38 9.97
C GLN A 44 10.67 -8.47 10.31
N LEU A 45 10.96 -8.62 11.60
CA LEU A 45 11.66 -9.78 12.14
C LEU A 45 10.75 -11.01 12.06
N ASP A 46 11.22 -12.08 11.44
CA ASP A 46 10.45 -13.31 11.24
C ASP A 46 11.25 -14.53 11.71
N ASP A 47 10.57 -15.59 12.15
CA ASP A 47 11.18 -16.81 12.70
C ASP A 47 11.78 -17.74 11.63
N SER A 48 11.82 -17.27 10.37
CA SER A 48 12.44 -17.95 9.23
C SER A 48 13.96 -18.14 9.43
N PRO A 49 14.61 -19.09 8.74
CA PRO A 49 16.06 -19.33 8.86
C PRO A 49 16.94 -18.10 8.58
N ASP A 50 16.43 -17.19 7.76
CA ASP A 50 17.06 -15.92 7.39
C ASP A 50 16.62 -14.74 8.30
N GLY A 51 15.75 -14.98 9.28
CA GLY A 51 15.39 -14.09 10.39
C GLY A 51 14.57 -12.83 10.05
N TYR A 52 14.35 -12.53 8.76
CA TYR A 52 13.83 -11.23 8.33
C TYR A 52 12.94 -11.32 7.09
N LYS A 53 11.71 -10.79 7.18
CA LYS A 53 10.86 -10.50 6.03
C LYS A 53 11.10 -9.05 5.59
N THR A 54 11.81 -8.89 4.48
CA THR A 54 12.08 -7.59 3.86
C THR A 54 11.61 -7.60 2.41
N GLY A 55 11.09 -6.47 1.93
CA GLY A 55 10.65 -6.36 0.54
C GLY A 55 9.56 -5.33 0.32
N THR A 56 9.09 -5.22 -0.92
CA THR A 56 7.96 -4.37 -1.28
C THR A 56 6.97 -5.17 -2.09
N GLU A 57 5.71 -5.17 -1.65
CA GLU A 57 4.61 -5.82 -2.35
C GLU A 57 3.58 -4.78 -2.77
N ILE A 58 3.01 -4.97 -3.96
CA ILE A 58 2.01 -4.09 -4.53
C ILE A 58 0.76 -4.91 -4.84
N TYR A 59 -0.36 -4.47 -4.30
CA TYR A 59 -1.67 -5.08 -4.49
C TYR A 59 -2.60 -4.12 -5.19
N PHE A 60 -3.26 -4.57 -6.24
CA PHE A 60 -4.28 -3.81 -6.96
C PHE A 60 -5.68 -4.28 -6.55
N LEU A 61 -6.70 -3.53 -6.98
CA LEU A 61 -8.11 -3.92 -6.83
C LEU A 61 -8.35 -5.37 -7.30
N PRO A 62 -9.19 -6.15 -6.60
CA PRO A 62 -9.91 -5.82 -5.36
C PRO A 62 -9.09 -6.06 -4.07
N ASN A 63 -7.88 -6.61 -4.19
CA ASN A 63 -7.10 -7.12 -3.07
C ASN A 63 -6.31 -6.04 -2.32
N ASN A 64 -6.55 -4.75 -2.54
CA ASN A 64 -5.81 -3.63 -1.91
C ASN A 64 -6.43 -3.14 -0.59
N PHE A 65 -7.63 -3.59 -0.22
CA PHE A 65 -8.36 -3.09 0.96
C PHE A 65 -8.31 -4.02 2.17
N HIS A 66 -7.51 -5.08 2.16
CA HIS A 66 -7.38 -5.97 3.32
C HIS A 66 -6.44 -5.37 4.38
N ASN A 67 -6.53 -5.85 5.62
CA ASN A 67 -5.60 -5.51 6.69
C ASN A 67 -4.23 -6.19 6.47
N LEU A 68 -3.18 -5.74 7.16
CA LEU A 68 -1.82 -6.29 7.02
C LEU A 68 -1.78 -7.82 7.18
N ASP A 69 -2.51 -8.35 8.17
CA ASP A 69 -2.56 -9.77 8.51
C ASP A 69 -3.02 -10.67 7.35
N TYR A 70 -3.78 -10.14 6.39
CA TYR A 70 -4.19 -10.90 5.20
C TYR A 70 -3.00 -11.21 4.27
N TYR A 71 -1.99 -10.34 4.26
CA TYR A 71 -0.80 -10.46 3.40
C TYR A 71 0.38 -11.12 4.12
N THR A 72 0.31 -11.18 5.46
CA THR A 72 1.23 -11.96 6.27
C THR A 72 0.86 -13.44 6.11
N LYS A 73 1.71 -14.20 5.41
CA LYS A 73 1.58 -15.65 5.25
C LYS A 73 2.40 -16.37 6.30
#